data_AF-A0AAQ4DQJ6-F1
#
_entry.id   AF-A0AAQ4DQJ6-F1
#
_cell.length_a   1.000
_cell.length_b   1.000
_cell.length_c   1.000
_cell.angle_alpha   90.00
_cell.angle_beta   90.00
_cell.angle_gamma   90.00
#
_symmetry.space_group_name_H-M   'P 1'
#
loop_
_entity.id
_entity.type
_entity.pdbx_description
1 polymer ?
#
loop_
_entity_poly.entity_id
_entity_poly.type
_entity_poly.pdbx_seq_one_letter_code
_entity_poly.pdbx_strand_id
1 'polypeptide(L)'
;MGQRPHGGTDAKVTNSTMMARHELWTQCGPAWYEHQFFSWSASPFATVPHAGQPDDWSFPPALMEWEGEGRSSNVTEFFMSFC
;
A
#
# COMPACT_ATOMS: atom_id res chain seq x y z
N MET A 1 13.74 -21.31 10.00
CA MET A 1 14.00 -20.00 9.38
C MET A 1 14.32 -20.25 7.92
N GLY A 2 13.41 -19.93 7.00
CA GLY A 2 13.58 -20.17 5.56
C GLY A 2 12.85 -19.09 4.76
N GLN A 3 13.06 -19.07 3.45
CA GLN A 3 12.40 -18.13 2.55
C GLN A 3 10.87 -18.35 2.58
N ARG A 4 10.10 -17.27 2.69
CA ARG A 4 8.63 -17.30 2.79
C ARG A 4 8.04 -16.09 2.06
N PRO A 5 6.83 -16.20 1.48
CA PRO A 5 6.07 -15.05 1.00
C PRO A 5 5.53 -14.28 2.22
N HIS A 6 6.43 -13.64 2.97
CA HIS A 6 6.14 -13.00 4.26
C HIS A 6 7.10 -11.83 4.49
N GLY A 7 6.57 -10.74 5.04
CA GLY A 7 7.31 -9.52 5.31
C GLY A 7 6.36 -8.40 5.72
N GLY A 8 6.87 -7.18 5.85
CA GLY A 8 6.00 -6.00 5.95
C GLY A 8 5.33 -5.76 4.61
N THR A 9 4.00 -5.62 4.60
CA THR A 9 3.18 -5.44 3.40
C THR A 9 2.64 -4.02 3.26
N ASP A 10 2.87 -3.16 4.24
CA ASP A 10 2.48 -1.77 4.21
C ASP A 10 3.20 -0.97 5.31
N ALA A 11 3.07 0.36 5.23
CA ALA A 11 3.35 1.27 6.33
C ALA A 11 2.25 2.34 6.42
N LYS A 12 1.87 2.69 7.66
CA LYS A 12 0.94 3.79 7.95
C LYS A 12 1.58 4.74 8.96
N VAL A 13 1.55 6.03 8.68
CA VAL A 13 2.13 7.07 9.54
C VAL A 13 1.12 8.19 9.74
N THR A 14 0.95 8.61 10.99
CA THR A 14 0.12 9.77 11.34
C THR A 14 0.81 10.59 12.42
N ASN A 15 0.34 11.81 12.66
CA ASN A 15 0.75 12.66 13.76
C ASN A 15 -0.49 13.28 14.44
N SER A 16 -0.30 14.01 15.54
CA SER A 16 -1.41 14.59 16.31
C SER A 16 -2.34 15.49 15.46
N THR A 17 -1.80 16.26 14.52
CA THR A 17 -2.57 17.13 13.64
C THR A 17 -3.36 16.34 12.59
N MET A 18 -2.74 15.32 11.99
CA MET A 18 -3.38 14.45 11.00
C MET A 18 -4.50 13.61 11.62
N MET A 19 -4.28 13.12 12.85
CA MET A 19 -5.30 12.37 13.59
C MET A 19 -6.58 13.20 13.80
N ALA A 20 -6.45 14.49 14.13
CA ALA A 20 -7.59 15.40 14.26
C ALA A 20 -8.35 15.64 12.94
N ARG A 21 -7.72 15.37 11.80
CA ARG A 21 -8.29 15.49 10.45
C ARG A 21 -8.70 14.16 9.82
N HIS A 22 -8.50 13.05 10.52
CA HIS A 22 -8.66 11.68 10.00
C HIS A 22 -7.78 11.41 8.77
N GLU A 23 -6.52 11.84 8.84
CA GLU A 23 -5.51 11.70 7.79
C GLU A 23 -4.40 10.72 8.21
N LEU A 24 -3.86 9.96 7.26
CA LEU A 24 -2.63 9.17 7.42
C LEU A 24 -1.83 9.13 6.12
N TRP A 25 -0.50 9.11 6.22
CA TRP A 25 0.36 8.70 5.12
C TRP A 25 0.38 7.18 5.04
N THR A 26 0.25 6.64 3.84
CA THR A 26 0.16 5.20 3.60
C THR A 26 1.14 4.80 2.51
N GLN A 27 1.75 3.63 2.64
CA GLN A 27 2.51 2.98 1.59
C GLN A 27 2.05 1.52 1.56
N CYS A 28 1.55 1.06 0.42
CA CYS A 28 1.11 -0.32 0.24
C CYS A 28 2.16 -1.16 -0.49
N GLY A 29 2.25 -2.45 -0.16
CA GLY A 29 3.20 -3.40 -0.72
C GLY A 29 4.50 -3.55 0.08
N PRO A 30 5.33 -4.54 -0.27
CA PRO A 30 6.64 -4.74 0.34
C PRO A 30 7.57 -3.53 0.18
N ALA A 31 8.43 -3.29 1.17
CA ALA A 31 9.40 -2.21 1.12
C ALA A 31 10.40 -2.38 -0.03
N TRP A 32 10.67 -1.30 -0.76
CA TRP A 32 11.49 -1.30 -1.99
C TRP A 32 12.64 -0.27 -1.99
N TYR A 33 12.89 0.45 -0.90
CA TYR A 33 13.88 1.54 -0.89
C TYR A 33 15.32 1.13 -1.27
N GLU A 34 15.74 -0.09 -0.91
CA GLU A 34 17.08 -0.63 -1.20
C GLU A 34 17.04 -1.91 -2.06
N HIS A 35 15.84 -2.30 -2.52
CA HIS A 35 15.59 -3.55 -3.23
C HIS A 35 14.67 -3.32 -4.43
N GLN A 36 14.57 -4.30 -5.32
CA GLN A 36 13.59 -4.24 -6.40
C GLN A 36 12.16 -4.34 -5.82
N PHE A 37 11.20 -3.73 -6.51
CA PHE A 37 9.79 -3.94 -6.22
C PHE A 37 9.47 -5.43 -6.22
N PHE A 38 8.58 -5.86 -5.33
CA PHE A 38 8.09 -7.22 -5.34
C PHE A 38 7.16 -7.44 -6.53
N SER A 39 7.37 -8.54 -7.25
CA SER A 39 6.55 -8.98 -8.36
C SER A 39 6.21 -10.45 -8.16
N TRP A 40 4.92 -10.82 -8.18
CA TRP A 40 4.50 -12.20 -7.97
C TRP A 40 5.10 -13.13 -9.03
N SER A 41 4.94 -12.77 -10.32
CA SER A 41 5.40 -13.55 -11.47
C SER A 41 6.92 -13.71 -11.54
N ALA A 42 7.68 -12.70 -11.08
CA ALA A 42 9.14 -12.75 -11.03
C ALA A 42 9.71 -13.33 -9.73
N SER A 43 8.85 -13.70 -8.76
CA SER A 43 9.28 -14.28 -7.49
C SER A 43 9.28 -15.82 -7.51
N PRO A 44 9.97 -16.47 -6.55
CA PRO A 44 9.83 -17.92 -6.32
C PRO A 44 8.43 -18.36 -5.88
N PHE A 45 7.49 -17.43 -5.71
CA PHE A 45 6.12 -17.67 -5.25
C PHE A 45 5.07 -17.47 -6.35
N ALA A 46 5.46 -17.44 -7.62
CA ALA A 46 4.55 -17.20 -8.76
C ALA A 46 3.35 -18.16 -8.83
N THR A 47 3.45 -19.36 -8.24
CA THR A 47 2.37 -20.35 -8.22
C THR A 47 1.42 -20.20 -7.03
N VAL A 48 1.72 -19.32 -6.07
CA VAL A 48 0.85 -19.05 -4.91
C VAL A 48 -0.37 -18.27 -5.40
N PRO A 49 -1.62 -18.67 -5.07
CA PRO A 49 -2.81 -17.91 -5.47
C PRO A 49 -2.84 -16.50 -4.89
N HIS A 50 -3.04 -15.50 -5.75
CA HIS A 50 -3.10 -14.07 -5.40
C HIS A 50 -4.13 -13.32 -6.27
N ALA A 51 -5.27 -13.96 -6.56
CA ALA A 51 -6.31 -13.38 -7.39
C ALA A 51 -6.83 -12.06 -6.80
N GLY A 52 -6.92 -11.02 -7.63
CA GLY A 52 -7.34 -9.68 -7.22
C GLY A 52 -6.19 -8.78 -6.74
N GLN A 53 -4.98 -9.32 -6.57
CA GLN A 53 -3.78 -8.52 -6.29
C GLN A 53 -3.06 -8.12 -7.58
N PRO A 54 -2.38 -6.96 -7.59
CA PRO A 54 -1.47 -6.61 -8.67
C PRO A 54 -0.29 -7.59 -8.69
N ASP A 55 0.25 -7.84 -9.89
CA ASP A 55 1.48 -8.62 -10.04
C ASP A 55 2.67 -7.85 -9.44
N ASP A 56 2.85 -6.59 -9.88
CA ASP A 56 3.91 -5.70 -9.44
C ASP A 56 3.44 -4.76 -8.32
N TRP A 57 4.19 -4.72 -7.21
CA TRP A 57 3.91 -3.87 -6.05
C TRP A 57 4.81 -2.65 -6.03
N SER A 58 4.49 -1.65 -6.87
CA SER A 58 5.27 -0.43 -7.07
C SER A 58 4.56 0.87 -6.67
N PHE A 59 3.57 0.77 -5.78
CA PHE A 59 2.80 1.92 -5.32
C PHE A 59 3.70 2.97 -4.63
N PRO A 60 3.53 4.27 -4.90
CA PRO A 60 4.18 5.32 -4.11
C PRO A 60 3.44 5.57 -2.78
N PRO A 61 4.08 6.27 -1.81
CA PRO A 61 3.39 6.72 -0.62
C PRO A 61 2.28 7.71 -0.99
N ALA A 62 1.12 7.59 -0.36
CA ALA A 62 -0.04 8.45 -0.58
C ALA A 62 -0.59 8.98 0.74
N LEU A 63 -1.02 10.24 0.75
CA LEU A 63 -1.81 10.80 1.84
C LEU A 63 -3.24 10.28 1.69
N MET A 64 -3.74 9.61 2.71
CA MET A 64 -5.11 9.13 2.79
C MET A 64 -5.90 10.03 3.75
N GLU A 65 -7.07 10.48 3.30
CA GLU A 65 -8.02 11.26 4.10
C GLU A 65 -9.35 10.50 4.11
N TRP A 66 -9.98 10.38 5.28
CA TRP A 66 -11.35 9.84 5.33
C TRP A 66 -12.34 10.91 4.86
N GLU A 67 -13.12 10.62 3.82
CA GLU A 67 -14.21 11.52 3.41
C GLU A 67 -15.26 11.61 4.53
N GLY A 68 -15.28 12.75 5.20
CA GLY A 68 -16.46 13.26 5.89
C GLY A 68 -17.32 14.07 4.92
N GLU A 69 -18.58 14.34 5.28
CA GLU A 69 -19.52 15.13 4.49
C GLU A 69 -18.91 16.52 4.15
N GLY A 70 -18.41 16.69 2.91
CA GLY A 70 -18.04 17.99 2.34
C GLY A 70 -16.58 18.28 1.93
N ARG A 71 -15.64 17.31 1.81
CA ARG A 71 -14.29 17.56 1.23
C ARG A 71 -14.08 16.82 -0.11
N SER A 72 -13.45 17.51 -1.08
CA SER A 72 -13.38 17.09 -2.49
C SER A 72 -12.49 15.88 -2.76
N SER A 73 -12.98 15.00 -3.64
CA SER A 73 -12.58 13.63 -4.00
C SER A 73 -11.25 13.43 -4.76
N ASN A 74 -10.35 14.42 -4.80
CA ASN A 74 -9.16 14.32 -5.66
C ASN A 74 -8.05 13.41 -5.08
N VAL A 75 -8.20 12.98 -3.82
CA VAL A 75 -7.21 12.15 -3.10
C VAL A 75 -7.71 10.71 -2.91
N THR A 76 -9.02 10.50 -2.92
CA THR A 76 -9.69 9.21 -2.66
C THR A 76 -9.70 8.25 -3.86
N GLU A 77 -9.59 8.74 -5.09
CA GLU A 77 -9.51 7.87 -6.28
C GLU A 77 -8.29 6.94 -6.28
N PHE A 78 -7.24 7.26 -5.52
CA PHE A 78 -6.06 6.42 -5.40
C PHE A 78 -6.31 5.15 -4.58
N PHE A 79 -7.18 5.22 -3.55
CA PHE A 79 -7.38 4.11 -2.62
C PHE A 79 -8.47 3.13 -3.05
N MET A 80 -9.53 3.60 -3.73
CA MET A 80 -10.55 2.69 -4.29
C MET A 80 -10.08 1.95 -5.53
N SER A 81 -8.95 2.34 -6.10
CA SER A 81 -8.39 1.70 -7.29
C SER A 81 -7.42 0.57 -6.94
N PHE A 82 -6.50 0.71 -5.96
CA PHE A 82 -5.54 -0.36 -5.65
C PHE A 82 -5.01 -0.36 -4.20
N CYS A 83 -5.68 -1.13 -3.35
CA CYS A 83 -5.07 -2.02 -2.35
C CYS A 83 -5.89 -3.32 -2.31
#